data_AF-A0A8E2DG02-F1
#
_entry.id   AF-A0A8E2DG02-F1
#
_cell.length_a   1.000
_cell.length_b   1.000
_cell.length_c   1.000
_cell.angle_alpha   90.00
_cell.angle_beta   90.00
_cell.angle_gamma   90.00
#
_symmetry.space_group_name_H-M   'P 1'
#
loop_
_entity.id
_entity.type
_entity.pdbx_description
1 polymer ?
#
loop_
_entity_poly.entity_id
_entity_poly.type
_entity_poly.pdbx_seq_one_letter_code
_entity_poly.pdbx_strand_id
1 'polypeptide(L)'
;MVAHIRHASTSANSFPFPTHPHPTPHQIFHLSPSASQQEIKARYYDLVRLHHPDSPMCQHISPSERHTRFQRISAAYAALRSPDSRGLYESSVDPFREELARRRRAQMRREAEMARHPRSAGMAGAGGEEWAAGGDDRWKDRVMIMIGLVSLVVGLYPALIWQNMGAVDGRHRAAAKNLAQARRDAREHGQEQRLQIRKRVEENRRLAREAKERETELSEPGVGTQ
;
A
#
# COMPACT_ATOMS: atom_id res chain seq x y z
N MET A 1 44.89 2.80 20.99
CA MET A 1 44.67 1.52 20.31
C MET A 1 43.39 0.91 20.86
N VAL A 2 42.27 1.06 20.14
CA VAL A 2 40.97 0.52 20.57
C VAL A 2 40.90 -0.94 20.09
N ALA A 3 40.89 -1.88 21.03
CA ALA A 3 40.83 -3.30 20.72
C ALA A 3 39.45 -3.67 20.16
N HIS A 4 39.38 -4.00 18.87
CA HIS A 4 38.22 -4.65 18.29
C HIS A 4 38.17 -6.10 18.77
N ILE A 5 37.31 -6.37 19.76
CA ILE A 5 36.96 -7.73 20.16
C ILE A 5 36.14 -8.34 19.01
N ARG A 6 36.82 -9.10 18.15
CA ARG A 6 36.15 -9.97 17.17
C ARG A 6 35.64 -11.20 17.94
N HIS A 7 34.34 -11.27 18.18
CA HIS A 7 33.72 -12.47 18.74
C HIS A 7 33.73 -13.59 17.70
N ALA A 8 34.37 -14.70 18.07
CA ALA A 8 34.51 -15.90 17.26
C ALA A 8 33.14 -16.56 16.98
N SER A 9 32.95 -16.97 15.72
CA SER A 9 31.81 -17.74 15.25
C SER A 9 31.75 -19.10 15.94
N THR A 10 30.69 -19.31 16.73
CA THR A 10 30.16 -20.64 17.04
C THR A 10 28.69 -20.64 16.65
N SER A 11 28.25 -21.69 15.99
CA SER A 11 26.93 -21.90 15.37
C SER A 11 25.78 -22.11 16.38
N ALA A 12 25.82 -21.39 17.50
CA ALA A 12 24.75 -21.27 18.47
C ALA A 12 24.26 -19.81 18.42
N ASN A 13 22.94 -19.58 18.43
CA ASN A 13 22.31 -18.26 18.45
C ASN A 13 23.17 -17.23 19.20
N SER A 14 23.88 -16.34 18.50
CA SER A 14 24.94 -15.52 19.09
C SER A 14 24.45 -14.60 20.22
N PHE A 15 23.12 -14.38 20.28
CA PHE A 15 22.45 -13.58 21.30
C PHE A 15 21.15 -14.29 21.75
N PRO A 16 21.22 -15.20 22.73
CA PRO A 16 20.02 -15.86 23.25
C PRO A 16 19.12 -14.85 23.96
N PHE A 17 17.81 -15.06 23.88
CA PHE A 17 16.83 -14.23 24.58
C PHE A 17 16.84 -14.55 26.09
N PRO A 18 16.81 -13.55 26.99
CA PRO A 18 16.83 -13.81 28.44
C PRO A 18 15.63 -14.64 28.91
N THR A 19 15.87 -15.60 29.82
CA THR A 19 14.84 -16.53 30.33
C THR A 19 14.11 -16.02 31.58
N HIS A 20 14.63 -14.98 32.22
CA HIS A 20 14.02 -14.42 33.44
C HIS A 20 12.81 -13.52 33.12
N PRO A 21 11.86 -13.35 34.06
CA PRO A 21 10.57 -12.71 33.79
C PRO A 21 10.66 -11.21 33.43
N HIS A 22 11.65 -10.50 33.98
CA HIS A 22 11.83 -9.05 33.80
C HIS A 22 13.26 -8.70 33.35
N PRO A 23 13.60 -8.89 32.06
CA PRO A 23 14.89 -8.49 31.54
C PRO A 23 14.98 -6.99 31.29
N THR A 24 16.07 -6.39 31.77
CA THR A 24 16.36 -4.98 31.49
C THR A 24 16.72 -4.79 30.01
N PRO A 25 16.48 -3.59 29.44
CA PRO A 25 16.81 -3.34 28.03
C PRO A 25 18.28 -3.62 27.67
N HIS A 26 19.22 -3.28 28.56
CA HIS A 26 20.64 -3.55 28.37
C HIS A 26 20.98 -5.05 28.39
N GLN A 27 20.31 -5.84 29.23
CA GLN A 27 20.47 -7.30 29.27
C GLN A 27 19.90 -7.97 28.01
N ILE A 28 18.78 -7.49 27.47
CA ILE A 28 18.23 -8.00 26.19
C ILE A 28 19.23 -7.77 25.05
N PHE A 29 19.92 -6.63 25.07
CA PHE A 29 20.86 -6.24 24.03
C PHE A 29 22.27 -6.84 24.23
N HIS A 30 22.54 -7.46 25.38
CA HIS A 30 23.89 -7.93 25.72
C HIS A 30 24.93 -6.81 25.59
N LEU A 31 24.57 -5.59 26.00
CA LEU A 31 25.41 -4.39 25.93
C LEU A 31 25.61 -3.78 27.32
N SER A 32 26.77 -3.16 27.52
CA SER A 32 27.04 -2.35 28.72
C SER A 32 26.04 -1.18 28.83
N PRO A 33 25.68 -0.74 30.05
CA PRO A 33 24.94 0.51 30.27
C PRO A 33 25.61 1.75 29.64
N SER A 34 26.93 1.69 29.43
CA SER A 34 27.73 2.74 28.79
C SER A 34 27.81 2.63 27.26
N ALA A 35 27.05 1.73 26.63
CA ALA A 35 27.09 1.52 25.18
C ALA A 35 26.60 2.75 24.41
N SER A 36 27.24 3.02 23.28
CA SER A 36 26.88 4.13 22.39
C SER A 36 25.57 3.83 21.64
N GLN A 37 24.88 4.88 21.17
CA GLN A 37 23.67 4.73 20.36
C GLN A 37 23.93 3.99 19.04
N GLN A 38 25.15 4.09 18.49
CA GLN A 38 25.55 3.36 17.29
C GLN A 38 25.62 1.85 17.55
N GLU A 39 26.20 1.44 18.69
CA GLU A 39 26.28 0.02 19.10
C GLU A 39 24.89 -0.54 19.41
N ILE A 40 24.03 0.23 20.07
CA ILE A 40 22.63 -0.16 20.34
C ILE A 40 21.88 -0.39 19.03
N LYS A 41 22.03 0.52 18.05
CA LYS A 41 21.41 0.38 16.72
C LYS A 41 21.96 -0.81 15.96
N ALA A 42 23.28 -1.03 15.97
CA ALA A 42 23.89 -2.20 15.34
C ALA A 42 23.34 -3.51 15.93
N ARG A 43 23.33 -3.61 17.27
CA ARG A 43 22.80 -4.78 17.98
C ARG A 43 21.31 -5.01 17.76
N TYR A 44 20.53 -3.94 17.63
CA TYR A 44 19.11 -4.04 17.27
C TYR A 44 18.91 -4.77 15.94
N TYR A 45 19.68 -4.42 14.91
CA TYR A 45 19.58 -5.10 13.61
C TYR A 45 19.98 -6.58 13.70
N ASP A 46 21.01 -6.92 14.47
CA ASP A 46 21.42 -8.31 14.70
C ASP A 46 20.29 -9.11 15.38
N LEU A 47 19.71 -8.56 16.45
CA LEU A 47 18.63 -9.21 17.20
C LEU A 47 17.36 -9.36 16.38
N VAL A 48 17.00 -8.35 15.59
CA VAL A 48 15.84 -8.43 14.68
C VAL A 48 16.05 -9.53 13.64
N ARG A 49 17.24 -9.65 13.04
CA ARG A 49 17.53 -10.76 12.11
C ARG A 49 17.37 -12.12 12.77
N LEU A 50 17.81 -12.25 14.01
CA LEU A 50 17.81 -13.52 14.73
C LEU A 50 16.41 -13.91 15.25
N HIS A 51 15.69 -12.94 15.82
CA HIS A 51 14.43 -13.14 16.55
C HIS A 51 13.19 -12.64 15.79
N HIS A 52 13.29 -12.35 14.49
CA HIS A 52 12.11 -12.01 13.68
C HIS A 52 11.10 -13.18 13.73
N PRO A 53 9.79 -12.93 13.84
CA PRO A 53 8.78 -14.00 13.84
C PRO A 53 8.90 -14.91 12.60
N ASP A 54 9.29 -14.35 11.45
CA ASP A 54 9.47 -15.10 10.20
C ASP A 54 10.90 -15.63 9.98
N SER A 55 11.82 -15.45 10.93
CA SER A 55 13.19 -15.95 10.80
C SER A 55 13.24 -17.48 10.93
N PRO A 56 14.01 -18.19 10.08
CA PRO A 56 14.19 -19.64 10.19
C PRO A 56 14.75 -20.06 11.55
N MET A 57 15.52 -19.17 12.21
CA MET A 57 16.14 -19.44 13.51
C MET A 57 15.13 -19.54 14.65
N CYS A 58 13.90 -19.06 14.47
CA CYS A 58 12.88 -19.05 15.51
C CYS A 58 11.69 -19.99 15.25
N GLN A 59 11.71 -20.75 14.14
CA GLN A 59 10.62 -21.66 13.76
C GLN A 59 10.38 -22.79 14.78
N HIS A 60 11.41 -23.17 15.54
CA HIS A 60 11.33 -24.19 16.60
C HIS A 60 10.58 -23.70 17.86
N ILE A 61 10.23 -22.41 17.93
CA ILE A 61 9.56 -21.77 19.07
C ILE A 61 8.10 -21.51 18.70
N SER A 62 7.21 -21.56 19.68
CA SER A 62 5.78 -21.28 19.43
C SER A 62 5.57 -19.89 18.80
N PRO A 63 4.55 -19.72 17.92
CA PRO A 63 4.29 -18.43 17.28
C PRO A 63 4.05 -17.29 18.28
N SER A 64 3.37 -17.58 19.40
CA SER A 64 3.09 -16.62 20.46
C SER A 64 4.38 -16.10 21.11
N GLU A 65 5.29 -17.02 21.48
CA GLU A 65 6.57 -16.66 22.11
C GLU A 65 7.49 -15.90 21.16
N ARG A 66 7.52 -16.26 19.86
CA ARG A 66 8.25 -15.49 18.85
C ARG A 66 7.81 -14.03 18.82
N HIS A 67 6.50 -13.81 18.79
CA HIS A 67 5.92 -12.49 18.78
C HIS A 67 6.23 -11.71 20.07
N THR A 68 6.10 -12.37 21.23
CA THR A 68 6.45 -11.77 22.53
C THR A 68 7.93 -11.38 22.60
N ARG A 69 8.86 -12.23 22.13
CA ARG A 69 10.29 -11.92 22.11
C ARG A 69 10.58 -10.72 21.22
N PHE A 70 10.02 -10.69 20.01
CA PHE A 70 10.18 -9.58 19.09
C PHE A 70 9.66 -8.26 19.68
N GLN A 71 8.46 -8.26 20.26
CA GLN A 71 7.89 -7.10 20.95
C GLN A 71 8.82 -6.58 22.06
N ARG A 72 9.39 -7.47 22.88
CA ARG A 72 10.32 -7.09 23.95
C ARG A 72 11.61 -6.46 23.41
N ILE A 73 12.16 -6.96 22.30
CA ILE A 73 13.33 -6.38 21.63
C ILE A 73 13.03 -4.97 21.13
N SER A 74 11.88 -4.77 20.46
CA SER A 74 11.46 -3.45 19.97
C SER A 74 11.22 -2.46 21.12
N ALA A 75 10.59 -2.91 22.21
CA ALA A 75 10.36 -2.10 23.39
C ALA A 75 11.68 -1.68 24.06
N ALA A 76 12.62 -2.60 24.20
CA ALA A 76 13.95 -2.32 24.73
C ALA A 76 14.72 -1.31 23.86
N TYR A 77 14.64 -1.41 22.53
CA TYR A 77 15.24 -0.43 21.62
C TYR A 77 14.68 0.98 21.84
N ALA A 78 13.36 1.11 21.97
CA ALA A 78 12.70 2.39 22.21
C ALA A 78 13.17 3.03 23.53
N ALA A 79 13.23 2.24 24.61
CA ALA A 79 13.71 2.69 25.91
C ALA A 79 15.18 3.13 25.90
N LEU A 80 16.03 2.47 25.11
CA LEU A 80 17.45 2.80 24.99
C LEU A 80 17.73 4.01 24.08
N ARG A 81 16.86 4.26 23.08
CA ARG A 81 17.01 5.37 22.12
C ARG A 81 16.66 6.73 22.73
N SER A 82 15.71 6.77 23.66
CA SER A 82 15.25 8.01 24.31
C SER A 82 15.55 7.93 25.81
N PRO A 83 16.73 8.37 26.29
CA PRO A 83 17.08 8.28 27.71
C PRO A 83 16.10 9.05 28.62
N ASP A 84 15.44 10.11 28.12
CA ASP A 84 14.34 10.83 28.81
C ASP A 84 13.07 10.00 29.02
N SER A 85 12.93 8.87 28.32
CA SER A 85 11.78 7.98 28.46
C SER A 85 11.92 7.00 29.64
N ARG A 86 13.07 6.95 30.34
CA ARG A 86 13.27 6.03 31.48
C ARG A 86 12.30 6.28 32.64
N GLY A 87 11.88 7.52 32.87
CA GLY A 87 10.84 7.87 33.85
C GLY A 87 9.41 7.72 33.32
N LEU A 88 9.24 7.66 32.00
CA LEU A 88 7.95 7.47 31.34
C LEU A 88 7.68 6.02 30.97
N TYR A 89 8.65 5.11 31.01
CA TYR A 89 8.50 3.72 30.56
C TYR A 89 7.74 2.84 31.57
N GLU A 90 7.84 3.12 32.88
CA GLU A 90 6.93 2.54 33.88
C GLU A 90 5.48 2.98 33.64
N SER A 91 5.30 4.14 32.96
CA SER A 91 4.00 4.78 32.68
C SER A 91 3.61 4.77 31.19
N SER A 92 4.40 4.16 30.31
CA SER A 92 4.06 4.01 28.89
C SER A 92 3.34 2.68 28.73
N VAL A 93 2.24 2.56 29.47
CA VAL A 93 1.16 1.69 29.05
C VAL A 93 0.74 2.26 27.70
N ASP A 94 1.10 1.52 26.65
CA ASP A 94 0.67 1.74 25.27
C ASP A 94 -0.71 2.44 25.27
N PRO A 95 -0.83 3.68 24.77
CA PRO A 95 -2.09 4.44 24.87
C PRO A 95 -3.25 3.66 24.24
N PHE A 96 -2.95 2.73 23.32
CA PHE A 96 -3.90 1.79 22.78
C PHE A 96 -4.32 0.70 23.77
N ARG A 97 -3.41 0.19 24.60
CA ARG A 97 -3.72 -0.74 25.71
C ARG A 97 -4.47 -0.06 26.85
N GLU A 98 -4.17 1.19 27.17
CA GLU A 98 -4.97 1.97 28.14
C GLU A 98 -6.39 2.19 27.65
N GLU A 99 -6.54 2.58 26.38
CA GLU A 99 -7.86 2.77 25.76
C GLU A 99 -8.63 1.44 25.69
N LEU A 100 -7.97 0.33 25.33
CA LEU A 100 -8.56 -1.01 25.37
C LEU A 100 -8.94 -1.43 26.79
N ALA A 101 -8.11 -1.15 27.79
CA ALA A 101 -8.41 -1.45 29.19
C ALA A 101 -9.57 -0.60 29.70
N ARG A 102 -9.65 0.68 29.31
CA ARG A 102 -10.76 1.58 29.61
C ARG A 102 -12.06 1.04 29.03
N ARG A 103 -12.06 0.64 27.75
CA ARG A 103 -13.23 0.03 27.08
C ARG A 103 -13.65 -1.28 27.75
N ARG A 104 -12.68 -2.13 28.10
CA ARG A 104 -12.94 -3.40 28.77
C ARG A 104 -13.52 -3.22 30.18
N ARG A 105 -13.04 -2.23 30.95
CA ARG A 105 -13.63 -1.87 32.25
C ARG A 105 -15.04 -1.33 32.10
N ALA A 106 -15.33 -0.55 31.06
CA ALA A 106 -16.67 -0.06 30.78
C ALA A 106 -17.64 -1.20 30.40
N GLN A 107 -17.18 -2.16 29.60
CA GLN A 107 -17.93 -3.38 29.28
C GLN A 107 -18.20 -4.22 30.53
N MET A 108 -17.18 -4.48 31.35
CA MET A 108 -17.36 -5.22 32.61
C MET A 108 -18.34 -4.52 33.58
N ARG A 109 -18.35 -3.19 33.62
CA ARG A 109 -19.34 -2.44 34.43
C ARG A 109 -20.76 -2.64 33.91
N ARG A 110 -20.96 -2.59 32.59
CA ARG A 110 -22.26 -2.85 31.96
C ARG A 110 -22.72 -4.30 32.18
N GLU A 111 -21.81 -5.26 32.05
CA GLU A 111 -22.08 -6.68 32.33
C GLU A 111 -22.41 -6.91 33.81
N ALA A 112 -21.68 -6.27 34.72
CA ALA A 112 -21.96 -6.36 36.16
C ALA A 112 -23.30 -5.68 36.54
N GLU A 113 -23.66 -4.58 35.88
CA GLU A 113 -24.97 -3.94 36.03
C GLU A 113 -26.11 -4.82 35.49
N MET A 114 -25.92 -5.44 34.31
CA MET A 114 -26.86 -6.42 33.76
C MET A 114 -26.99 -7.65 34.66
N ALA A 115 -25.89 -8.15 35.23
CA ALA A 115 -25.90 -9.28 36.16
C ALA A 115 -26.60 -8.95 37.48
N ARG A 116 -26.62 -7.67 37.90
CA ARG A 116 -27.34 -7.21 39.10
C ARG A 116 -28.84 -7.02 38.88
N HIS A 117 -29.32 -6.95 37.63
CA HIS A 117 -30.74 -6.84 37.31
C HIS A 117 -31.18 -7.99 36.38
N PRO A 118 -31.23 -9.24 36.87
CA PRO A 118 -31.57 -10.41 36.05
C PRO A 118 -33.04 -10.42 35.56
N ARG A 119 -33.88 -9.49 36.02
CA ARG A 119 -35.31 -9.41 35.64
C ARG A 119 -35.56 -8.87 34.23
N SER A 120 -34.57 -8.36 33.51
CA SER A 120 -34.72 -7.86 32.12
C SER A 120 -34.06 -8.73 31.04
N ALA A 121 -33.42 -9.85 31.40
CA ALA A 121 -32.73 -10.74 30.45
C ALA A 121 -33.67 -11.60 29.56
N GLY A 122 -34.98 -11.38 29.63
CA GLY A 122 -35.99 -12.09 28.83
C GLY A 122 -36.41 -11.41 27.53
N MET A 123 -35.85 -10.24 27.18
CA MET A 123 -36.32 -9.43 26.05
C MET A 123 -35.19 -8.97 25.13
N ALA A 124 -34.20 -9.84 24.88
CA ALA A 124 -33.19 -9.65 23.84
C ALA A 124 -33.56 -10.43 22.56
N GLY A 125 -34.80 -10.27 22.13
CA GLY A 125 -35.33 -10.85 20.90
C GLY A 125 -36.42 -9.94 20.35
N ALA A 126 -36.12 -9.31 19.22
CA ALA A 126 -36.99 -8.48 18.40
C ALA A 126 -37.28 -7.05 18.89
N GLY A 127 -37.10 -6.10 17.97
CA GLY A 127 -37.65 -4.75 18.05
C GLY A 127 -36.66 -3.71 18.55
N GLY A 128 -36.26 -2.81 17.66
CA GLY A 128 -35.62 -1.57 18.05
C GLY A 128 -36.55 -0.69 18.88
N GLU A 129 -35.90 0.19 19.64
CA GLU A 129 -36.41 1.42 20.25
C GLU A 129 -37.43 1.28 21.39
N GLU A 130 -37.01 1.65 22.60
CA GLU A 130 -37.59 2.82 23.27
C GLU A 130 -36.63 3.35 24.35
N TRP A 131 -35.65 4.15 23.95
CA TRP A 131 -35.04 5.12 24.86
C TRP A 131 -35.98 6.32 24.90
N ALA A 132 -36.59 6.59 26.05
CA ALA A 132 -37.42 7.77 26.26
C ALA A 132 -36.53 9.02 26.25
N ALA A 133 -36.20 9.51 25.05
CA ALA A 133 -35.63 10.82 24.83
C ALA A 133 -36.63 11.86 25.35
N GLY A 134 -36.21 12.68 26.32
CA GLY A 134 -36.93 13.91 26.64
C GLY A 134 -37.18 14.68 25.35
N GLY A 135 -38.36 15.27 25.18
CA GLY A 135 -38.88 15.78 23.90
C GLY A 135 -37.97 16.76 23.13
N ASP A 136 -36.92 17.26 23.77
CA ASP A 136 -35.93 18.18 23.24
C ASP A 136 -34.87 17.50 22.32
N ASP A 137 -34.55 16.22 22.56
CA ASP A 137 -33.47 15.54 21.82
C ASP A 137 -33.91 15.00 20.46
N ARG A 138 -35.21 14.69 20.28
CA ARG A 138 -35.76 14.24 18.99
C ARG A 138 -35.69 15.33 17.92
N TRP A 139 -35.83 16.60 18.33
CA TRP A 139 -35.66 17.73 17.41
C TRP A 139 -34.19 17.91 17.03
N LYS A 140 -33.26 17.79 17.99
CA LYS A 140 -31.81 17.86 17.73
C LYS A 140 -31.36 16.72 16.81
N ASP A 141 -31.84 15.50 17.01
CA ASP A 141 -31.52 14.37 16.13
C ASP A 141 -32.04 14.59 14.71
N ARG A 142 -33.27 15.07 14.55
CA ARG A 142 -33.82 15.41 13.24
C ARG A 142 -33.01 16.52 12.57
N VAL A 143 -32.62 17.55 13.32
CA VAL A 143 -31.78 18.64 12.80
C VAL A 143 -30.41 18.12 12.37
N MET A 144 -29.78 17.25 13.16
CA MET A 144 -28.48 16.65 12.81
C MET A 144 -28.56 15.78 11.55
N ILE A 145 -29.61 14.97 11.41
CA ILE A 145 -29.83 14.16 10.21
C ILE A 145 -30.05 15.06 8.98
N MET A 146 -30.88 16.10 9.11
CA MET A 146 -31.15 17.02 8.00
C MET A 146 -29.89 17.79 7.59
N ILE A 147 -29.09 18.26 8.54
CA ILE A 147 -27.82 18.94 8.25
C ILE A 147 -26.86 17.97 7.54
N GLY A 148 -26.69 16.75 8.05
CA GLY A 148 -25.82 15.75 7.44
C GLY A 148 -26.23 15.40 6.01
N LEU A 149 -27.54 15.25 5.77
CA LEU A 149 -28.07 14.90 4.45
C LEU A 149 -27.94 16.06 3.45
N VAL A 150 -28.19 17.30 3.90
CA VAL A 150 -27.97 18.51 3.09
C VAL A 150 -26.49 18.69 2.76
N SER A 151 -25.58 18.53 3.73
CA SER A 151 -24.13 18.61 3.49
C SER A 151 -23.65 17.55 2.49
N LEU A 152 -24.20 16.34 2.55
CA LEU A 152 -23.87 15.26 1.63
C LEU A 152 -24.36 15.57 0.20
N VAL A 153 -25.59 16.08 0.06
CA VAL A 153 -26.13 16.52 -1.23
C VAL A 153 -25.30 17.68 -1.79
N VAL A 154 -25.07 18.75 -1.02
CA VAL A 154 -24.31 19.93 -1.48
C VAL A 154 -22.86 19.57 -1.85
N GLY A 155 -22.23 18.64 -1.12
CA GLY A 155 -20.86 18.18 -1.43
C GLY A 155 -20.76 17.29 -2.67
N LEU A 156 -21.74 16.40 -2.90
CA LEU A 156 -21.76 15.49 -4.04
C LEU A 156 -22.38 16.10 -5.30
N TYR A 157 -23.22 17.12 -5.15
CA TYR A 157 -23.96 17.75 -6.24
C TYR A 157 -23.05 18.32 -7.35
N PRO A 158 -21.96 19.06 -7.05
CA PRO A 158 -21.02 19.52 -8.08
C PRO A 158 -20.33 18.36 -8.80
N ALA A 159 -19.94 17.30 -8.09
CA ALA A 159 -19.25 16.16 -8.68
C ALA A 159 -20.16 15.37 -9.63
N LEU A 160 -21.42 15.15 -9.25
CA LEU A 160 -22.38 14.38 -10.05
C LEU A 160 -22.89 15.16 -11.27
N ILE A 161 -23.09 16.47 -11.16
CA ILE A 161 -23.67 17.26 -12.25
C ILE A 161 -22.60 17.75 -13.24
N TRP A 162 -21.44 18.23 -12.77
CA TRP A 162 -20.39 18.69 -13.70
C TRP A 162 -19.67 17.56 -14.43
N GLN A 163 -19.45 16.40 -13.79
CA GLN A 163 -18.76 15.29 -14.47
C GLN A 163 -19.65 14.62 -15.52
N ASN A 164 -20.97 14.58 -15.32
CA ASN A 164 -21.88 13.86 -16.20
C ASN A 164 -22.34 14.68 -17.42
N MET A 165 -22.38 16.02 -17.35
CA MET A 165 -22.90 16.85 -18.46
C MET A 165 -21.87 17.23 -19.54
N GLY A 166 -20.56 17.11 -19.30
CA GLY A 166 -19.53 17.62 -20.23
C GLY A 166 -18.71 16.57 -20.98
N ALA A 167 -18.50 15.39 -20.39
CA ALA A 167 -17.43 14.49 -20.84
C ALA A 167 -17.85 13.47 -21.93
N VAL A 168 -19.13 13.09 -21.97
CA VAL A 168 -19.62 12.03 -22.88
C VAL A 168 -19.85 12.58 -24.30
N ASP A 169 -20.41 13.79 -24.41
CA ASP A 169 -20.67 14.45 -25.69
C ASP A 169 -19.40 14.86 -26.45
N GLY A 170 -18.32 15.18 -25.72
CA GLY A 170 -17.06 15.64 -26.31
C GLY A 170 -16.39 14.60 -27.20
N ARG A 171 -16.43 13.31 -26.80
CA ARG A 171 -15.76 12.22 -27.55
C ARG A 171 -16.45 11.93 -28.88
N HIS A 172 -17.77 11.89 -28.90
CA HIS A 172 -18.53 11.66 -30.13
C HIS A 172 -18.41 12.86 -31.10
N ARG A 173 -18.44 14.09 -30.58
CA ARG A 173 -18.25 15.30 -31.39
C ARG A 173 -16.84 15.38 -31.99
N ALA A 174 -15.81 15.04 -31.23
CA ALA A 174 -14.43 15.00 -31.73
C ALA A 174 -14.25 13.92 -32.81
N ALA A 175 -14.77 12.71 -32.58
CA ALA A 175 -14.73 11.63 -33.57
C ALA A 175 -15.49 12.00 -34.86
N ALA A 176 -16.66 12.63 -34.74
CA ALA A 176 -17.44 13.10 -35.90
C ALA A 176 -16.69 14.18 -36.69
N LYS A 177 -16.03 15.12 -36.01
CA LYS A 177 -15.20 16.15 -36.65
C LYS A 177 -13.99 15.54 -37.37
N ASN A 178 -13.27 14.61 -36.73
CA ASN A 178 -12.13 13.93 -37.34
C ASN A 178 -12.54 13.12 -38.57
N LEU A 179 -13.67 12.41 -38.51
CA LEU A 179 -14.19 11.67 -39.66
C LEU A 179 -14.60 12.61 -40.80
N ALA A 180 -15.27 13.71 -40.48
CA ALA A 180 -15.67 14.72 -41.46
C ALA A 180 -14.46 15.40 -42.12
N GLN A 181 -13.37 15.63 -41.36
CA GLN A 181 -12.11 16.16 -41.87
C GLN A 181 -11.42 15.12 -42.77
N ALA A 182 -11.23 13.89 -42.30
CA ALA A 182 -10.63 12.81 -43.10
C ALA A 182 -11.39 12.57 -44.43
N ARG A 183 -12.72 12.70 -44.43
CA ARG A 183 -13.53 12.61 -45.65
C ARG A 183 -13.31 13.76 -46.62
N ARG A 184 -13.01 14.97 -46.14
CA ARG A 184 -12.67 16.13 -46.98
C ARG A 184 -11.29 15.96 -47.58
N ASP A 185 -10.30 15.68 -46.73
CA ASP A 185 -8.90 15.49 -47.14
C ASP A 185 -8.77 14.34 -48.15
N ALA A 186 -9.53 13.24 -47.96
CA ALA A 186 -9.56 12.12 -48.91
C ALA A 186 -10.19 12.48 -50.28
N ARG A 187 -11.11 13.44 -50.33
CA ARG A 187 -11.69 13.92 -51.60
C ARG A 187 -10.73 14.85 -52.34
N GLU A 188 -10.05 15.72 -51.60
CA GLU A 188 -9.12 16.69 -52.17
C GLU A 188 -7.83 16.01 -52.65
N HIS A 189 -7.21 15.17 -51.82
CA HIS A 189 -5.89 14.59 -52.13
C HIS A 189 -5.93 13.15 -52.65
N GLY A 190 -7.10 12.50 -52.65
CA GLY A 190 -7.22 11.09 -53.06
C GLY A 190 -6.87 10.84 -54.53
N GLN A 191 -7.14 11.79 -55.42
CA GLN A 191 -6.81 11.65 -56.85
C GLN A 191 -5.33 11.94 -57.12
N GLU A 192 -4.77 12.96 -56.46
CA GLU A 192 -3.37 13.36 -56.60
C GLU A 192 -2.41 12.25 -56.12
N GLN A 193 -2.72 11.64 -54.97
CA GLN A 193 -1.91 10.53 -54.44
C GLN A 193 -1.96 9.30 -55.35
N ARG A 194 -3.12 8.98 -55.93
CA ARG A 194 -3.26 7.86 -56.88
C ARG A 194 -2.41 8.09 -58.14
N LEU A 195 -2.34 9.32 -58.62
CA LEU A 195 -1.51 9.67 -59.78
C LEU A 195 -0.03 9.57 -59.46
N GLN A 196 0.41 10.07 -58.30
CA GLN A 196 1.81 9.97 -57.86
C GLN A 196 2.23 8.51 -57.64
N ILE A 197 1.38 7.70 -57.02
CA ILE A 197 1.63 6.25 -56.83
C ILE A 197 1.74 5.55 -58.18
N ARG A 198 0.82 5.84 -59.12
CA ARG A 198 0.86 5.25 -60.46
C ARG A 198 2.17 5.57 -61.18
N LYS A 199 2.64 6.82 -61.12
CA LYS A 199 3.91 7.24 -61.72
C LYS A 199 5.11 6.51 -61.11
N ARG A 200 5.18 6.42 -59.77
CA ARG A 200 6.26 5.71 -59.07
C ARG A 200 6.29 4.22 -59.39
N VAL A 201 5.12 3.58 -59.49
CA VAL A 201 5.02 2.16 -59.85
C VAL A 201 5.49 1.92 -61.28
N GLU A 202 5.15 2.81 -62.21
CA GLU A 202 5.58 2.72 -63.61
C GLU A 202 7.10 2.90 -63.76
N GLU A 203 7.68 3.89 -63.08
CA GLU A 203 9.12 4.13 -63.02
C GLU A 203 9.88 2.92 -62.44
N ASN A 204 9.44 2.40 -61.28
CA ASN A 204 10.05 1.20 -60.70
C ASN A 204 9.96 -0.02 -61.62
N ARG A 205 8.83 -0.18 -62.32
CA ARG A 205 8.65 -1.29 -63.27
C ARG A 205 9.59 -1.15 -64.47
N ARG A 206 9.87 0.07 -64.92
CA ARG A 206 10.84 0.35 -65.98
C ARG A 206 12.27 0.04 -65.53
N LEU A 207 12.68 0.56 -64.38
CA LEU A 207 14.00 0.29 -63.81
C LEU A 207 14.25 -1.21 -63.59
N ALA A 208 13.22 -1.95 -63.15
CA ALA A 208 13.32 -3.40 -62.98
C ALA A 208 13.45 -4.16 -64.31
N ARG A 209 12.89 -3.65 -65.42
CA ARG A 209 13.11 -4.24 -66.76
C ARG A 209 14.51 -3.95 -67.27
N GLU A 210 14.96 -2.71 -67.16
CA GLU A 210 16.31 -2.31 -67.57
C GLU A 210 17.39 -3.05 -66.75
N ALA A 211 17.15 -3.28 -65.45
CA ALA A 211 18.04 -4.09 -64.61
C ALA A 211 18.10 -5.55 -65.10
N LYS A 212 16.95 -6.15 -65.42
CA LYS A 212 16.89 -7.52 -65.98
C LYS A 212 17.56 -7.63 -67.34
N GLU A 213 17.36 -6.64 -68.22
CA GLU A 213 17.98 -6.59 -69.53
C GLU A 213 19.52 -6.48 -69.41
N ARG A 214 20.01 -5.62 -68.51
CA ARG A 214 21.45 -5.53 -68.20
C ARG A 214 22.00 -6.82 -67.59
N GLU A 215 21.26 -7.48 -66.70
CA GLU A 215 21.65 -8.78 -66.15
C GLU A 215 21.71 -9.86 -67.24
N THR A 216 20.78 -9.85 -68.20
CA THR A 216 20.81 -10.78 -69.34
C THR A 216 21.93 -10.48 -70.33
N GLU A 217 22.21 -9.21 -70.62
CA GLU A 217 23.33 -8.79 -71.50
C GLU A 217 24.69 -9.11 -70.87
N LEU A 218 24.84 -8.97 -69.55
CA LEU A 218 26.07 -9.33 -68.84
C LEU A 218 26.26 -10.86 -68.73
N SER A 219 25.16 -11.63 -68.85
CA SER A 219 25.15 -13.09 -68.78
C SER A 219 25.36 -13.77 -70.14
N GLU A 220 25.48 -13.04 -71.25
CA GLU A 220 25.87 -13.60 -72.57
C GLU A 220 27.36 -13.31 -72.88
N PRO A 221 28.32 -14.13 -72.38
CA PRO A 221 29.67 -14.14 -72.93
C PRO A 221 29.67 -14.85 -74.29
N GLY A 222 30.23 -14.17 -75.30
CA GLY A 222 30.26 -14.57 -76.70
C GLY A 222 30.57 -16.05 -76.94
N VAL A 223 29.61 -16.73 -77.56
CA VAL A 223 29.83 -18.00 -78.25
C VAL A 223 30.30 -17.66 -79.66
N GLY A 224 31.60 -17.86 -79.88
CA GLY A 224 32.25 -17.69 -81.17
C GLY A 224 31.69 -18.62 -82.24
N THR A 225 31.40 -18.05 -83.39
CA THR A 225 31.33 -18.79 -84.66
C THR A 225 32.72 -18.84 -85.27
N GLN A 226 33.26 -20.06 -85.32
CA GLN A 226 34.20 -20.50 -86.35
C GLN A 226 33.53 -20.46 -87.73
#